data_AF-A0A529WY33-F1
#
_entry.id   AF-A0A529WY33-F1
#
_cell.length_a   1.000
_cell.length_b   1.000
_cell.length_c   1.000
_cell.angle_alpha   90.00
_cell.angle_beta   90.00
_cell.angle_gamma   90.00
#
_symmetry.space_group_name_H-M   'P 1'
#
loop_
_entity.id
_entity.type
_entity.pdbx_description
1 polymer ?
#
loop_
_entity_poly.entity_id
_entity_poly.type
_entity_poly.pdbx_seq_one_letter_code
_entity_poly.pdbx_strand_id
1 'polypeptide(L)' 'MKVNTPLQYVTLLFANGKRAELARLLGVSPSTIAGWDNVKRRPPEMAGTIPGSYVPKLLKIAAKRGLKVDLAKLLPS' A
#
# COMPACT_ATOMS: atom_id res chain seq x y z
N MET A 1 7.93 1.61 14.43
CA MET A 1 6.93 2.51 13.80
C MET A 1 5.55 1.90 13.99
N LYS A 2 4.60 2.62 14.58
CA LYS A 2 3.20 2.19 14.64
C LYS A 2 2.65 2.28 13.21
N VAL A 3 2.20 1.16 12.66
CA VAL A 3 1.56 1.11 11.33
C VAL A 3 0.13 1.57 11.51
N ASN A 4 -0.20 2.77 11.04
CA ASN A 4 -1.51 3.38 11.29
C ASN A 4 -2.49 3.19 10.12
N THR A 5 -2.00 2.80 8.95
CA THR A 5 -2.84 2.64 7.75
C THR A 5 -2.41 1.45 6.88
N PRO A 6 -3.31 0.85 6.09
CA PRO A 6 -2.97 -0.21 5.14
C PRO A 6 -1.87 0.20 4.14
N LEU A 7 -1.85 1.46 3.71
CA LEU A 7 -0.80 1.99 2.84
C LEU A 7 0.56 1.99 3.53
N GLN A 8 0.64 2.39 4.80
CA GLN A 8 1.88 2.33 5.56
C GLN A 8 2.34 0.88 5.74
N TYR A 9 1.41 -0.04 6.03
CA TYR A 9 1.72 -1.47 6.15
C TYR A 9 2.40 -2.01 4.89
N VAL A 10 1.78 -1.77 3.73
CA VAL A 10 2.32 -2.25 2.45
C VAL A 10 3.61 -1.53 2.07
N THR A 11 3.72 -0.23 2.35
CA THR A 11 4.98 0.49 2.10
C THR A 11 6.11 -0.08 2.94
N LEU A 12 5.86 -0.42 4.21
CA LEU A 12 6.85 -1.06 5.07
C LEU A 12 7.22 -2.45 4.54
N LEU A 13 6.23 -3.30 4.27
CA LEU A 13 6.43 -4.70 3.90
C LEU A 13 7.09 -4.88 2.52
N PHE A 14 6.69 -4.10 1.52
CA PHE A 14 7.14 -4.31 0.13
C PHE A 14 8.27 -3.38 -0.30
N ALA A 15 8.45 -2.27 0.41
CA ALA A 15 9.30 -1.16 0.00
C ALA A 15 10.16 -0.60 1.14
N ASN A 16 10.25 -1.29 2.29
CA ASN A 16 11.03 -0.87 3.46
C ASN A 16 10.74 0.58 3.90
N GLY A 17 9.47 0.97 3.86
CA GLY A 17 9.00 2.30 4.24
C GLY A 17 9.16 3.39 3.16
N LYS A 18 9.76 3.07 2.01
CA LYS A 18 10.01 4.03 0.93
C LYS A 18 8.86 4.08 -0.08
N ARG A 19 8.08 5.17 -0.08
CA ARG A 19 6.94 5.35 -1.02
C ARG A 19 7.35 5.35 -2.49
N ALA A 20 8.54 5.87 -2.83
CA ALA A 20 9.05 5.84 -4.20
C ALA A 20 9.31 4.41 -4.69
N GLU A 21 9.83 3.54 -3.83
CA GLU A 21 10.03 2.13 -4.16
C GLU A 21 8.70 1.38 -4.31
N LEU A 22 7.70 1.69 -3.46
CA LEU A 22 6.36 1.16 -3.62
C LEU A 22 5.74 1.60 -4.96
N ALA A 23 5.88 2.88 -5.33
CA ALA A 23 5.40 3.41 -6.60
C ALA A 23 6.02 2.68 -7.79
N ARG A 24 7.35 2.49 -7.78
CA ARG A 24 8.09 1.74 -8.80
C ARG A 24 7.60 0.29 -8.90
N LEU A 25 7.40 -0.37 -7.77
CA LEU A 25 6.93 -1.75 -7.69
C LEU A 25 5.51 -1.91 -8.24
N LEU A 26 4.63 -0.95 -7.94
CA LEU A 26 3.25 -0.93 -8.44
C LEU A 26 3.14 -0.42 -9.88
N GLY A 27 4.15 0.25 -10.42
CA GLY A 27 4.15 0.81 -11.78
C GLY A 27 3.32 2.09 -11.87
N VAL A 28 3.34 2.91 -10.82
CA VAL A 28 2.59 4.18 -10.73
C VAL A 28 3.53 5.32 -10.38
N SER A 29 3.08 6.56 -10.56
CA SER A 29 3.87 7.72 -10.14
C SER A 29 3.92 7.83 -8.60
N PRO A 30 5.00 8.37 -8.01
CA PRO A 30 5.04 8.67 -6.58
C PRO A 30 3.91 9.61 -6.13
N SER A 31 3.48 10.53 -7.00
CA SER A 31 2.34 11.42 -6.77
C SER A 31 1.01 10.67 -6.64
N THR A 32 0.87 9.51 -7.30
CA THR A 32 -0.30 8.64 -7.17
C THR A 32 -0.38 8.05 -5.76
N ILE A 33 0.75 7.54 -5.24
CA ILE A 33 0.84 7.03 -3.86
C ILE A 33 0.56 8.14 -2.84
N ALA A 34 1.12 9.35 -3.06
CA ALA A 34 0.84 10.51 -2.20
C ALA A 34 -0.64 10.92 -2.24
N GLY A 35 -1.30 10.78 -3.38
CA GLY A 35 -2.73 11.01 -3.52
C GLY A 35 -3.58 10.04 -2.70
N TRP A 36 -3.13 8.79 -2.52
CA TRP A 36 -3.84 7.80 -1.70
C TRP A 36 -3.84 8.12 -0.22
N ASP A 37 -2.84 8.88 0.25
CA ASP A 37 -2.73 9.34 1.63
C ASP A 37 -3.51 10.64 1.88
N ASN A 38 -4.00 11.28 0.81
CA ASN A 38 -4.58 12.60 0.88
C ASN A 38 -6.09 12.55 1.16
N VAL A 39 -6.48 12.84 2.40
CA VAL A 39 -7.87 12.95 2.85
C VAL A 39 -8.73 13.96 2.07
N LYS A 40 -8.13 14.97 1.42
CA LYS A 40 -8.87 15.95 0.61
C LYS A 40 -9.15 15.47 -0.81
N ARG A 41 -8.41 14.46 -1.29
CA ARG A 41 -8.51 13.94 -2.67
C ARG A 41 -9.17 12.57 -2.73
N ARG A 42 -9.47 11.97 -1.59
CA ARG A 42 -10.14 10.68 -1.48
C ARG A 42 -11.41 10.78 -0.66
N PRO A 43 -12.36 9.86 -0.88
CA PRO A 43 -13.47 9.68 0.04
C PRO A 43 -12.97 9.53 1.49
N PRO A 44 -13.75 10.02 2.47
CA PRO A 44 -13.54 9.68 3.87
C PRO A 44 -13.32 8.16 4.02
N GLU A 45 -12.47 7.74 4.96
CA GLU A 45 -12.15 6.32 5.23
C GLU A 45 -11.27 5.60 4.20
N MET A 46 -11.09 6.17 2.99
CA MET A 46 -10.18 5.61 1.97
C MET A 46 -8.79 6.25 1.95
N ALA A 47 -8.58 7.30 2.72
CA ALA A 47 -7.24 7.87 2.88
C ALA A 47 -6.33 6.90 3.63
N GLY A 48 -5.12 6.70 3.11
CA GLY A 48 -4.17 5.75 3.67
C GLY A 48 -4.47 4.29 3.32
N THR A 49 -5.36 4.00 2.37
CA THR A 49 -5.61 2.64 1.86
C THR A 49 -4.99 2.45 0.48
N ILE A 50 -4.87 1.19 0.04
CA ILE A 50 -4.43 0.87 -1.33
C ILE A 50 -5.66 0.48 -2.16
N PRO A 51 -5.79 0.97 -3.41
CA PRO A 51 -6.87 0.50 -4.28
C PRO A 51 -6.85 -1.01 -4.43
N GLY A 52 -8.02 -1.65 -4.31
CA GLY A 52 -8.16 -3.11 -4.41
C GLY A 52 -7.58 -3.71 -5.70
N SER A 53 -7.53 -2.94 -6.79
CA SER A 53 -6.92 -3.34 -8.06
C SER A 53 -5.43 -3.71 -7.95
N TYR A 54 -4.71 -3.21 -6.95
CA TYR A 54 -3.29 -3.54 -6.74
C TYR A 54 -3.07 -4.73 -5.80
N VAL A 55 -4.10 -5.22 -5.10
CA VAL A 55 -3.98 -6.34 -4.15
C VAL A 55 -3.48 -7.62 -4.82
N PRO A 56 -4.00 -8.07 -5.97
CA PRO A 56 -3.50 -9.27 -6.64
C PRO A 56 -2.01 -9.18 -7.00
N LYS A 57 -1.55 -7.98 -7.42
CA LYS A 57 -0.14 -7.72 -7.73
C LYS A 57 0.73 -7.81 -6.49
N LEU A 58 0.30 -7.23 -5.38
CA LEU A 58 0.99 -7.31 -4.09
C LEU A 58 1.09 -8.75 -3.60
N LEU A 59 0.02 -9.53 -3.65
CA LEU A 59 0.03 -10.95 -3.26
C LEU A 59 0.98 -11.78 -4.13
N LYS A 60 1.00 -11.56 -5.45
CA LYS A 60 1.94 -12.21 -6.36
C LYS A 60 3.40 -11.89 -6.01
N ILE A 61 3.69 -10.64 -5.64
CA ILE A 61 5.03 -10.22 -5.24
C ILE A 61 5.40 -10.81 -3.87
N ALA A 62 4.45 -10.86 -2.94
CA ALA A 62 4.67 -11.47 -1.62
C ALA A 62 5.02 -12.95 -1.75
N ALA A 63 4.26 -13.70 -2.55
CA ALA A 63 4.56 -15.11 -2.83
C ALA A 63 5.96 -15.28 -3.45
N LYS A 64 6.33 -14.45 -4.42
CA LYS A 64 7.67 -14.48 -5.03
C LYS A 64 8.80 -14.16 -4.06
N ARG A 65 8.56 -13.32 -3.06
CA ARG A 65 9.56 -12.86 -2.08
C ARG A 65 9.50 -13.62 -0.76
N GLY A 66 8.62 -14.62 -0.61
CA GLY A 66 8.40 -15.31 0.66
C GLY A 66 7.87 -14.41 1.79
N LEU A 67 7.21 -13.30 1.44
CA LEU A 67 6.66 -12.36 2.43
C LEU A 67 5.32 -12.87 2.97
N LYS A 68 5.16 -12.86 4.30
CA LYS A 68 3.87 -13.09 4.95
C LYS A 68 3.05 -11.80 4.95
N VAL A 69 1.93 -11.82 4.24
CA VAL A 69 0.97 -10.70 4.19
C VAL A 69 -0.14 -10.96 5.19
N ASP A 70 -0.38 -9.97 6.04
CA ASP A 70 -1.52 -9.92 6.96
C ASP A 70 -2.68 -9.23 6.23
N LEU A 71 -3.65 -10.03 5.77
CA LEU A 71 -4.78 -9.55 4.97
C LEU A 71 -5.67 -8.57 5.76
N ALA A 72 -5.77 -8.73 7.08
CA ALA A 72 -6.53 -7.83 7.95
C ALA A 72 -5.90 -6.43 8.03
N LYS A 73 -4.60 -6.31 7.74
CA LYS A 73 -3.90 -5.01 7.64
C LYS A 73 -3.87 -4.46 6.22
N LEU A 74 -4.18 -5.29 5.22
CA LEU A 74 -4.16 -4.92 3.81
C LEU A 74 -5.48 -4.29 3.36
N LEU A 75 -6.59 -4.78 3.90
CA LEU A 75 -7.94 -4.34 3.61
C LEU A 75 -8.48 -3.61 4.83
N PRO A 76 -8.93 -2.34 4.71
CA PRO A 76 -9.68 -1.71 5.78
C PRO A 76 -10.98 -2.52 6.03
N SER A 77 -11.27 -2.80 7.30
CA SER A 77 -12.53 -3.41 7.75
C SER A 77 -13.69 -2.45 7.62
#